data_AF-A0A7N9IA07-F1
#
_entry.id   AF-A0A7N9IA07-F1
#
_cell.length_a   1.000
_cell.length_b   1.000
_cell.length_c   1.000
_cell.angle_alpha   90.00
_cell.angle_beta   90.00
_cell.angle_gamma   90.00
#
_symmetry.space_group_name_H-M   'P 1'
#
loop_
_entity.id
_entity.type
_entity.pdbx_description
1 polymer ?
#
loop_
_entity_poly.entity_id
_entity_poly.type
_entity_poly.pdbx_seq_one_letter_code
_entity_poly.pdbx_strand_id
1 'polypeptide(L)'
;MFGTGGGLLEYRASLLAGKGFAVLALAYYNYEDLPKTMDILHLEYFEEAVNYLLSHPEVKGPGVGLLGVSKGGELCLSMASFLKGITAAVIINGSVANVGGTLHYKGETLPPVGVNRNRIKVTKDGYADIVDVLNSPLEGPDQKSFIPVERAESTFLFLVGQDDHNWKRPGPFPGIIDIFGIGGGLLEYRASLLAGHGFATLALAYYNFEDLPKNMDNISLEYFEEALCYMLQHPQVKGPGIGLLGISLGADICLSMASFLKNVSATVSINGSGISGNKAINYKLSSIPPLGYDLRRIKVKGPSIGLLGFSKGGDLCLSMASFLKGITATVLINACVANTITPLHYKDMIIPKLVDDLGKVKITKSGFLTFMDTWSNPLEERNHQSLIPLEKAQGPFLFIVGMDDQNWKSEFYAQIASERLQAHGKERPQIICYPETGHCIDPPYFPPSRASVHAVLGEAVFYGGEPKAHSKAQVDAWQQIQTFFHKHLNGKKCVKHSKI
;
A
#
# COMPACT_ATOMS: atom_id res chain seq x y z
N MET A 1 25.61 12.48 -17.89
CA MET A 1 25.56 12.83 -19.32
C MET A 1 24.71 14.08 -19.56
N PHE A 2 25.10 14.88 -20.55
CA PHE A 2 24.33 16.04 -21.02
C PHE A 2 23.58 15.73 -22.33
N GLY A 3 22.82 16.70 -22.84
CA GLY A 3 22.08 16.56 -24.09
C GLY A 3 22.96 16.74 -25.33
N THR A 4 22.31 16.98 -26.47
CA THR A 4 22.97 17.33 -27.72
C THR A 4 23.72 18.67 -27.60
N GLY A 5 24.77 18.83 -28.40
CA GLY A 5 25.73 19.94 -28.41
C GLY A 5 27.16 19.46 -28.64
N GLY A 6 27.46 18.20 -28.28
CA GLY A 6 28.80 17.64 -28.31
C GLY A 6 29.67 18.13 -27.16
N GLY A 7 30.95 17.76 -27.17
CA GLY A 7 31.89 18.15 -26.13
C GLY A 7 31.71 17.40 -24.81
N LEU A 8 32.41 17.88 -23.78
CA LEU A 8 32.35 17.35 -22.41
C LEU A 8 32.04 18.48 -21.43
N LEU A 9 30.89 18.39 -20.75
CA LEU A 9 30.47 19.35 -19.73
C LEU A 9 30.64 18.75 -18.33
N GLU A 10 31.62 19.26 -17.59
CA GLU A 10 32.04 18.67 -16.31
C GLU A 10 31.44 19.34 -15.08
N TYR A 11 30.92 20.56 -15.20
CA TYR A 11 30.53 21.39 -14.05
C TYR A 11 29.52 20.72 -13.11
N ARG A 12 28.59 19.91 -13.62
CA ARG A 12 27.65 19.17 -12.77
C ARG A 12 28.30 17.98 -12.07
N ALA A 13 29.25 17.32 -12.73
CA ALA A 13 29.97 16.20 -12.16
C ALA A 13 30.89 16.67 -11.03
N SER A 14 31.63 17.77 -11.23
CA SER A 14 32.53 18.32 -10.20
C SER A 14 31.77 18.77 -8.96
N LEU A 15 30.63 19.44 -9.12
CA LEU A 15 29.78 19.85 -7.98
C LEU A 15 29.19 18.66 -7.23
N LEU A 16 28.73 17.64 -7.95
CA LEU A 16 28.17 16.44 -7.33
C LEU A 16 29.26 15.60 -6.65
N ALA A 17 30.49 15.60 -7.17
CA ALA A 17 31.62 14.95 -6.53
C ALA A 17 31.94 15.54 -5.15
N GLY A 18 31.77 16.87 -5.00
CA GLY A 18 31.85 17.56 -3.70
C GLY A 18 30.80 17.13 -2.66
N LYS A 19 29.84 16.26 -3.03
CA LYS A 19 28.82 15.67 -2.14
C LYS A 19 29.10 14.20 -1.78
N GLY A 20 30.32 13.72 -2.03
CA GLY A 20 30.75 12.37 -1.64
C GLY A 20 30.44 11.29 -2.67
N PHE A 21 30.23 11.66 -3.94
CA PHE A 21 30.04 10.72 -5.05
C PHE A 21 31.30 10.70 -5.93
N ALA A 22 31.70 9.52 -6.41
CA ALA A 22 32.62 9.43 -7.55
C ALA A 22 31.79 9.63 -8.83
N VAL A 23 32.05 10.71 -9.58
CA VAL A 23 31.21 11.08 -10.73
C VAL A 23 32.04 11.20 -11.99
N LEU A 24 31.71 10.38 -13.00
CA LEU A 24 32.27 10.47 -14.34
C LEU A 24 31.41 11.36 -15.22
N ALA A 25 31.96 12.50 -15.67
CA ALA A 25 31.39 13.23 -16.80
C ALA A 25 31.68 12.43 -18.08
N LEU A 26 30.63 12.04 -18.80
CA LEU A 26 30.74 11.20 -19.98
C LEU A 26 30.30 11.97 -21.23
N ALA A 27 31.26 12.22 -22.13
CA ALA A 27 31.02 12.64 -23.50
C ALA A 27 30.66 11.41 -24.35
N TYR A 28 29.96 11.61 -25.47
CA TYR A 28 29.60 10.49 -26.35
C TYR A 28 29.64 10.83 -27.84
N TYR A 29 29.93 12.09 -28.20
CA TYR A 29 30.24 12.53 -29.56
C TYR A 29 30.85 13.95 -29.56
N ASN A 30 31.52 14.29 -30.65
CA ASN A 30 32.13 15.60 -30.92
C ASN A 30 33.01 16.11 -29.77
N TYR A 31 33.83 15.23 -29.21
CA TYR A 31 34.81 15.54 -28.17
C TYR A 31 36.04 14.67 -28.40
N GLU A 32 37.21 15.30 -28.45
CA GLU A 32 38.48 14.61 -28.73
C GLU A 32 38.40 13.70 -29.98
N ASP A 33 38.70 12.41 -29.81
CA ASP A 33 38.69 11.36 -30.83
C ASP A 33 37.33 10.66 -31.01
N LEU A 34 36.29 11.04 -30.23
CA LEU A 34 34.94 10.54 -30.43
C LEU A 34 34.34 10.97 -31.79
N PRO A 35 33.39 10.20 -32.34
CA PRO A 35 32.71 10.52 -33.60
C PRO A 35 32.18 11.94 -33.64
N LYS A 36 32.31 12.63 -34.78
CA LYS A 36 31.89 14.04 -34.92
C LYS A 36 30.37 14.23 -34.98
N THR A 37 29.61 13.21 -35.39
CA THR A 37 28.15 13.25 -35.47
C THR A 37 27.53 12.21 -34.53
N MET A 38 26.22 12.36 -34.30
CA MET A 38 25.43 11.48 -33.43
C MET A 38 24.42 10.66 -34.27
N ASP A 39 24.73 10.40 -35.55
CA ASP A 39 23.80 9.70 -36.45
C ASP A 39 23.60 8.25 -36.01
N ILE A 40 24.65 7.64 -35.45
CA ILE A 40 24.67 6.29 -34.91
C ILE A 40 25.36 6.31 -33.55
N LEU A 41 24.70 5.75 -32.53
CA LEU A 41 25.26 5.53 -31.19
C LEU A 41 25.22 4.04 -30.86
N HIS A 42 26.27 3.55 -30.18
CA HIS A 42 26.40 2.16 -29.74
C HIS A 42 26.35 2.11 -28.22
N LEU A 43 25.43 1.35 -27.64
CA LEU A 43 25.31 1.21 -26.17
C LEU A 43 26.52 0.49 -25.56
N GLU A 44 27.28 -0.27 -26.35
CA GLU A 44 28.55 -0.90 -25.94
C GLU A 44 29.54 0.14 -25.39
N TYR A 45 29.63 1.33 -25.99
CA TYR A 45 30.47 2.42 -25.48
C TYR A 45 30.07 2.84 -24.05
N PHE A 46 28.77 2.90 -23.80
CA PHE A 46 28.24 3.27 -22.48
C PHE A 46 28.39 2.13 -21.47
N GLU A 47 28.33 0.87 -21.93
CA GLU A 47 28.64 -0.32 -21.13
C GLU A 47 30.11 -0.34 -20.70
N GLU A 48 31.04 -0.01 -21.61
CA GLU A 48 32.46 0.16 -21.29
C GLU A 48 32.68 1.25 -20.24
N ALA A 49 32.02 2.41 -20.36
CA ALA A 49 32.11 3.50 -19.39
C ALA A 49 31.57 3.09 -18.00
N VAL A 50 30.46 2.34 -17.95
CA VAL A 50 29.90 1.80 -16.71
C VAL A 50 30.87 0.80 -16.06
N ASN A 51 31.43 -0.11 -16.85
CA ASN A 51 32.40 -1.10 -16.37
C ASN A 51 33.69 -0.44 -15.87
N TYR A 52 34.18 0.58 -16.58
CA TYR A 52 35.34 1.37 -16.15
C TYR A 52 35.09 1.99 -14.78
N LEU A 53 33.95 2.66 -14.60
CA LEU A 53 33.62 3.29 -13.33
C LEU A 53 33.45 2.26 -12.20
N LEU A 54 32.81 1.12 -12.46
CA LEU A 54 32.69 0.03 -11.48
C LEU A 54 34.03 -0.60 -11.11
N SER A 55 34.98 -0.65 -12.04
CA SER A 55 36.31 -1.22 -11.80
C SER A 55 37.24 -0.30 -11.00
N HIS A 56 36.88 0.99 -10.88
CA HIS A 56 37.74 1.97 -10.22
C HIS A 56 37.81 1.70 -8.71
N PRO A 57 39.02 1.64 -8.10
CA PRO A 57 39.20 1.17 -6.71
C PRO A 57 38.50 2.05 -5.65
N GLU A 58 38.25 3.31 -5.98
CA GLU A 58 37.55 4.27 -5.11
C GLU A 58 36.03 4.29 -5.31
N VAL A 59 35.48 3.47 -6.20
CA VAL A 59 34.03 3.34 -6.43
C VAL A 59 33.49 2.17 -5.61
N LYS A 60 32.48 2.45 -4.78
CA LYS A 60 31.97 1.50 -3.78
C LYS A 60 31.28 0.25 -4.35
N GLY A 61 30.58 0.37 -5.49
CA GLY A 61 29.70 -0.69 -6.00
C GLY A 61 28.48 -0.98 -5.10
N PRO A 62 27.67 -2.02 -5.39
CA PRO A 62 27.83 -3.00 -6.49
C PRO A 62 27.30 -2.53 -7.86
N GLY A 63 26.73 -1.33 -7.95
CA GLY A 63 26.20 -0.77 -9.20
C GLY A 63 26.43 0.74 -9.30
N VAL A 64 26.01 1.33 -10.43
CA VAL A 64 26.22 2.73 -10.78
C VAL A 64 24.91 3.51 -10.79
N GLY A 65 24.97 4.78 -10.37
CA GLY A 65 23.90 5.75 -10.56
C GLY A 65 24.06 6.53 -11.88
N LEU A 66 23.00 6.67 -12.65
CA LEU A 66 22.99 7.47 -13.89
C LEU A 66 22.32 8.83 -13.65
N LEU A 67 22.91 9.89 -14.21
CA LEU A 67 22.35 11.24 -14.18
C LEU A 67 22.40 11.87 -15.57
N GLY A 68 21.23 12.08 -16.17
CA GLY A 68 21.08 12.54 -17.54
C GLY A 68 20.14 13.74 -17.66
N VAL A 69 20.43 14.65 -18.59
CA VAL A 69 19.51 15.73 -18.99
C VAL A 69 19.30 15.73 -20.49
N SER A 70 18.09 16.02 -20.98
CA SER A 70 17.76 16.05 -22.41
C SER A 70 18.10 14.70 -23.08
N LYS A 71 18.84 14.67 -24.20
CA LYS A 71 19.33 13.42 -24.84
C LYS A 71 20.15 12.56 -23.88
N GLY A 72 20.86 13.16 -22.91
CA GLY A 72 21.54 12.41 -21.86
C GLY A 72 20.57 11.68 -20.91
N GLY A 73 19.37 12.22 -20.69
CA GLY A 73 18.30 11.57 -19.93
C GLY A 73 17.66 10.41 -20.70
N GLU A 74 17.47 10.59 -22.01
CA GLU A 74 17.06 9.51 -22.92
C GLU A 74 18.08 8.36 -22.92
N LEU A 75 19.38 8.67 -23.02
CA LEU A 75 20.44 7.67 -22.93
C LEU A 75 20.47 6.95 -21.56
N CYS A 76 20.14 7.64 -20.46
CA CYS A 76 20.00 6.99 -19.16
C CYS A 76 18.89 5.93 -19.16
N LEU A 77 17.75 6.19 -19.81
CA LEU A 77 16.67 5.21 -19.95
C LEU A 77 17.15 4.02 -20.79
N SER A 78 17.79 4.26 -21.93
CA SER A 78 18.33 3.17 -22.76
C SER A 78 19.38 2.34 -22.01
N MET A 79 20.31 2.98 -21.31
CA MET A 79 21.32 2.27 -20.51
C MET A 79 20.66 1.41 -19.42
N ALA A 80 19.67 1.94 -18.70
CA ALA A 80 18.97 1.17 -17.66
C ALA A 80 18.15 0.00 -18.24
N SER A 81 17.61 0.14 -19.45
CA SER A 81 16.85 -0.92 -20.14
C SER A 81 17.72 -2.06 -20.66
N PHE A 82 18.91 -1.75 -21.18
CA PHE A 82 19.72 -2.73 -21.92
C PHE A 82 20.93 -3.24 -21.13
N LEU A 83 21.49 -2.44 -20.22
CA LEU A 83 22.72 -2.75 -19.51
C LEU A 83 22.45 -3.30 -18.10
N LYS A 84 23.39 -4.09 -17.59
CA LYS A 84 23.38 -4.54 -16.18
C LYS A 84 24.26 -3.62 -15.32
N GLY A 85 24.10 -3.71 -14.00
CA GLY A 85 24.91 -2.93 -13.05
C GLY A 85 24.43 -1.49 -12.82
N ILE A 86 23.25 -1.11 -13.34
CA ILE A 86 22.62 0.20 -13.09
C ILE A 86 21.66 0.10 -11.90
N THR A 87 21.98 0.78 -10.79
CA THR A 87 21.17 0.73 -9.57
C THR A 87 20.04 1.76 -9.58
N ALA A 88 20.33 2.98 -10.03
CA ALA A 88 19.36 4.07 -10.07
C ALA A 88 19.65 5.03 -11.23
N ALA A 89 18.63 5.69 -11.76
CA ALA A 89 18.75 6.68 -12.81
C ALA A 89 17.90 7.92 -12.52
N VAL A 90 18.50 9.09 -12.65
CA VAL A 90 17.84 10.41 -12.56
C VAL A 90 17.74 11.00 -13.96
N ILE A 91 16.52 11.19 -14.44
CA ILE A 91 16.19 11.64 -15.78
C ILE A 91 15.63 13.05 -15.70
N ILE A 92 16.38 14.03 -16.21
CA ILE A 92 15.99 15.44 -16.24
C ILE A 92 15.53 15.80 -17.65
N ASN A 93 14.23 16.04 -17.86
CA ASN A 93 13.66 16.35 -19.19
C ASN A 93 14.11 15.39 -20.32
N GLY A 94 14.28 14.11 -20.01
CA GLY A 94 14.63 13.07 -20.99
C GLY A 94 13.41 12.58 -21.78
N SER A 95 13.67 12.02 -22.96
CA SER A 95 12.65 11.40 -23.82
C SER A 95 12.62 9.88 -23.60
N VAL A 96 11.43 9.27 -23.64
CA VAL A 96 11.29 7.80 -23.70
C VAL A 96 11.33 7.26 -25.14
N ALA A 97 11.27 8.15 -26.12
CA ALA A 97 11.54 7.83 -27.52
C ALA A 97 13.02 8.05 -27.82
N ASN A 98 13.63 7.20 -28.63
CA ASN A 98 14.94 7.46 -29.20
C ASN A 98 14.86 8.62 -30.21
N VAL A 99 15.56 9.72 -29.99
CA VAL A 99 15.48 10.94 -30.83
C VAL A 99 16.81 11.25 -31.52
N GLY A 100 16.75 11.65 -32.80
CA GLY A 100 17.90 12.17 -33.56
C GLY A 100 18.69 11.08 -34.30
N GLY A 101 19.45 10.26 -33.58
CA GLY A 101 20.30 9.20 -34.14
C GLY A 101 19.74 7.79 -33.92
N THR A 102 20.23 6.82 -34.69
CA THR A 102 19.94 5.39 -34.46
C THR A 102 20.76 4.88 -33.28
N LEU A 103 20.11 4.15 -32.36
CA LEU A 103 20.78 3.53 -31.23
C LEU A 103 20.88 2.01 -31.42
N HIS A 104 22.08 1.47 -31.34
CA HIS A 104 22.35 0.03 -31.44
C HIS A 104 22.79 -0.55 -30.10
N TYR A 105 22.38 -1.79 -29.85
CA TYR A 105 22.98 -2.63 -28.83
C TYR A 105 22.92 -4.08 -29.26
N LYS A 106 24.07 -4.70 -29.48
CA LYS A 106 24.20 -6.07 -29.99
C LYS A 106 23.35 -6.24 -31.26
N GLY A 107 22.37 -7.14 -31.24
CA GLY A 107 21.45 -7.37 -32.37
C GLY A 107 20.22 -6.46 -32.39
N GLU A 108 20.05 -5.59 -31.39
CA GLU A 108 18.88 -4.73 -31.25
C GLU A 108 19.15 -3.32 -31.80
N THR A 109 18.13 -2.73 -32.42
CA THR A 109 18.22 -1.39 -33.03
C THR A 109 16.97 -0.59 -32.71
N LEU A 110 17.16 0.60 -32.13
CA LEU A 110 16.12 1.61 -31.95
C LEU A 110 16.32 2.71 -33.00
N PRO A 111 15.42 2.83 -34.00
CA PRO A 111 15.46 3.94 -34.95
C PRO A 111 15.12 5.27 -34.26
N PRO A 112 15.51 6.42 -34.83
CA PRO A 112 15.06 7.72 -34.34
C PRO A 112 13.56 7.90 -34.59
N VAL A 113 12.86 8.55 -33.66
CA VAL A 113 11.45 8.92 -33.82
C VAL A 113 11.29 9.95 -34.95
N GLY A 114 10.22 9.81 -35.72
CA GLY A 114 9.92 10.70 -36.84
C GLY A 114 9.71 12.16 -36.41
N VAL A 115 10.02 13.07 -37.33
CA VAL A 115 9.92 14.53 -37.12
C VAL A 115 9.01 15.14 -38.17
N ASN A 116 8.05 15.96 -37.74
CA ASN A 116 7.18 16.74 -38.61
C ASN A 116 7.40 18.24 -38.39
N ARG A 117 8.16 18.87 -39.30
CA ARG A 117 8.49 20.30 -39.24
C ARG A 117 7.29 21.22 -39.45
N ASN A 118 6.18 20.74 -40.01
CA ASN A 118 4.97 21.54 -40.18
C ASN A 118 4.25 21.83 -38.85
N ARG A 119 4.65 21.17 -37.75
CA ARG A 119 4.12 21.41 -36.40
C ARG A 119 4.86 22.49 -35.61
N ILE A 120 5.87 23.13 -36.21
CA ILE A 120 6.54 24.30 -35.60
C ILE A 120 5.53 25.44 -35.52
N LYS A 121 5.41 26.05 -34.33
CA LYS A 121 4.58 27.24 -34.11
C LYS A 121 5.48 28.46 -33.96
N VAL A 122 4.93 29.64 -34.23
CA VAL A 122 5.61 30.92 -33.96
C VAL A 122 4.91 31.55 -32.77
N THR A 123 5.66 31.86 -31.71
CA THR A 123 5.13 32.53 -30.52
C THR A 123 4.74 33.98 -30.86
N LYS A 124 4.01 34.63 -29.94
CA LYS A 124 3.61 36.04 -30.10
C LYS A 124 4.80 36.98 -30.33
N ASP A 125 5.96 36.62 -29.79
CA ASP A 125 7.19 37.41 -29.87
C ASP A 125 8.07 37.02 -31.08
N GLY A 126 7.60 36.12 -31.95
CA GLY A 126 8.30 35.71 -33.16
C GLY A 126 9.29 34.55 -32.99
N TYR A 127 9.33 33.88 -31.84
CA TYR A 127 10.20 32.72 -31.62
C TYR A 127 9.59 31.44 -32.17
N ALA A 128 10.43 30.54 -32.71
CA ALA A 128 10.00 29.21 -33.11
C ALA A 128 9.80 28.32 -31.87
N ASP A 129 8.60 27.80 -31.71
CA ASP A 129 8.23 26.80 -30.71
C ASP A 129 8.19 25.42 -31.39
N ILE A 130 9.09 24.54 -30.96
CA ILE A 130 9.33 23.22 -31.56
C ILE A 130 8.72 22.08 -30.72
N VAL A 131 7.99 22.38 -29.65
CA VAL A 131 7.51 21.35 -28.70
C VAL A 131 6.73 20.22 -29.39
N ASP A 132 5.99 20.55 -30.45
CA ASP A 132 5.12 19.65 -31.19
C ASP A 132 5.83 18.91 -32.36
N VAL A 133 7.12 19.11 -32.64
CA VAL A 133 7.72 18.60 -33.89
C VAL A 133 7.90 17.08 -33.92
N LEU A 134 8.19 16.43 -32.78
CA LEU A 134 8.41 14.98 -32.72
C LEU A 134 7.09 14.21 -32.85
N ASN A 135 7.11 13.10 -33.59
CA ASN A 135 5.98 12.18 -33.66
C ASN A 135 5.76 11.49 -32.31
N SER A 136 4.53 11.02 -32.09
CA SER A 136 4.22 10.21 -30.92
C SER A 136 4.86 8.82 -31.07
N PRO A 137 5.68 8.36 -30.12
CA PRO A 137 6.24 7.00 -30.15
C PRO A 137 5.20 5.94 -29.75
N LEU A 138 3.93 6.31 -29.55
CA LEU A 138 2.87 5.39 -29.13
C LEU A 138 2.01 4.89 -30.30
N GLU A 139 2.19 5.45 -31.52
CA GLU A 139 1.30 5.19 -32.64
C GLU A 139 2.10 4.94 -33.93
N GLY A 140 1.61 4.03 -34.78
CA GLY A 140 2.17 3.77 -36.10
C GLY A 140 3.62 3.25 -36.09
N PRO A 141 4.43 3.58 -37.11
CA PRO A 141 5.80 3.05 -37.25
C PRO A 141 6.76 3.56 -36.17
N ASP A 142 6.44 4.69 -35.53
CA ASP A 142 7.27 5.34 -34.51
C ASP A 142 7.28 4.58 -33.17
N GLN A 143 6.43 3.56 -33.00
CA GLN A 143 6.48 2.63 -31.86
C GLN A 143 7.82 1.90 -31.74
N LYS A 144 8.54 1.71 -32.86
CA LYS A 144 9.87 1.08 -32.84
C LYS A 144 10.93 1.95 -32.16
N SER A 145 10.69 3.25 -32.04
CA SER A 145 11.60 4.19 -31.40
C SER A 145 11.38 4.25 -29.88
N PHE A 146 10.38 3.55 -29.33
CA PHE A 146 10.10 3.52 -27.90
C PHE A 146 11.19 2.72 -27.15
N ILE A 147 11.78 3.33 -26.12
CA ILE A 147 12.80 2.67 -25.30
C ILE A 147 12.11 1.67 -24.36
N PRO A 148 12.52 0.39 -24.34
CA PRO A 148 11.85 -0.66 -23.57
C PRO A 148 12.20 -0.57 -22.07
N VAL A 149 11.68 0.45 -21.39
CA VAL A 149 11.93 0.74 -19.97
C VAL A 149 11.45 -0.35 -19.02
N GLU A 150 10.52 -1.20 -19.46
CA GLU A 150 10.05 -2.38 -18.73
C GLU A 150 11.14 -3.44 -18.50
N ARG A 151 12.26 -3.39 -19.25
CA ARG A 151 13.41 -4.29 -19.06
C ARG A 151 14.33 -3.85 -17.93
N ALA A 152 14.18 -2.63 -17.44
CA ALA A 152 15.07 -2.07 -16.44
C ALA A 152 14.76 -2.61 -15.03
N GLU A 153 15.81 -2.95 -14.29
CA GLU A 153 15.73 -3.30 -12.86
C GLU A 153 16.04 -2.10 -11.95
N SER A 154 16.40 -0.95 -12.56
CA SER A 154 16.84 0.26 -11.87
C SER A 154 15.69 1.05 -11.25
N THR A 155 15.97 1.78 -10.17
CA THR A 155 15.03 2.77 -9.64
C THR A 155 15.12 4.08 -10.43
N PHE A 156 13.99 4.66 -10.82
CA PHE A 156 13.94 5.90 -11.60
C PHE A 156 13.45 7.10 -10.77
N LEU A 157 14.09 8.25 -10.99
CA LEU A 157 13.58 9.57 -10.58
C LEU A 157 13.49 10.47 -11.81
N PHE A 158 12.29 10.97 -12.11
CA PHE A 158 12.06 11.92 -13.19
C PHE A 158 11.96 13.35 -12.63
N LEU A 159 12.82 14.24 -13.11
CA LEU A 159 12.75 15.68 -12.81
C LEU A 159 12.32 16.39 -14.09
N VAL A 160 11.09 16.90 -14.09
CA VAL A 160 10.44 17.38 -15.32
C VAL A 160 10.08 18.85 -15.19
N GLY A 161 10.57 19.67 -16.11
CA GLY A 161 10.14 21.04 -16.30
C GLY A 161 8.71 21.06 -16.84
N GLN A 162 7.82 21.78 -16.16
CA GLN A 162 6.42 21.84 -16.58
C GLN A 162 6.21 22.59 -17.90
N ASP A 163 7.13 23.52 -18.22
CA ASP A 163 7.09 24.43 -19.36
C ASP A 163 8.23 24.15 -20.35
N ASP A 164 8.55 22.87 -20.58
CA ASP A 164 9.60 22.48 -21.53
C ASP A 164 9.10 22.59 -22.99
N HIS A 165 9.65 23.55 -23.72
CA HIS A 165 9.35 23.80 -25.14
C HIS A 165 10.28 23.07 -26.12
N ASN A 166 11.18 22.20 -25.65
CA ASN A 166 12.10 21.44 -26.50
C ASN A 166 11.45 20.18 -27.10
N TRP A 167 10.65 19.44 -26.33
CA TRP A 167 9.87 18.30 -26.81
C TRP A 167 8.73 17.91 -25.85
N LYS A 168 7.68 17.27 -26.36
CA LYS A 168 6.57 16.79 -25.53
C LYS A 168 7.00 15.76 -24.49
N ARG A 169 6.40 15.86 -23.31
CA ARG A 169 6.29 14.77 -22.34
C ARG A 169 5.60 13.55 -22.98
N PRO A 170 5.87 12.31 -22.54
CA PRO A 170 4.99 11.19 -22.89
C PRO A 170 3.58 11.51 -22.38
N GLY A 171 2.58 11.34 -23.27
CA GLY A 171 1.19 11.75 -23.06
C GLY A 171 0.62 12.50 -24.28
N PRO A 172 -0.71 12.70 -24.35
CA PRO A 172 -1.69 12.41 -23.31
C PRO A 172 -2.05 10.91 -23.21
N PHE A 173 -2.36 10.46 -22.00
CA PHE A 173 -2.68 9.07 -21.67
C PHE A 173 -4.18 8.88 -21.46
N PRO A 174 -4.76 7.70 -21.74
CA PRO A 174 -6.13 7.40 -21.34
C PRO A 174 -6.27 7.54 -19.81
N GLY A 175 -7.30 8.28 -19.37
CA GLY A 175 -7.52 8.57 -17.96
C GLY A 175 -8.34 7.50 -17.25
N ILE A 176 -7.99 7.14 -16.01
CA ILE A 176 -8.77 6.25 -15.14
C ILE A 176 -8.97 6.91 -13.77
N ILE A 177 -10.20 6.89 -13.25
CA ILE A 177 -10.47 7.16 -11.83
C ILE A 177 -10.60 5.82 -11.10
N ASP A 178 -9.82 5.67 -10.03
CA ASP A 178 -9.74 4.48 -9.20
C ASP A 178 -10.40 4.70 -7.83
N ILE A 179 -11.42 3.91 -7.50
CA ILE A 179 -12.23 4.06 -6.28
C ILE A 179 -12.26 2.77 -5.46
N PHE A 180 -11.93 2.87 -4.17
CA PHE A 180 -12.00 1.76 -3.22
C PHE A 180 -13.33 1.72 -2.43
N GLY A 181 -13.59 0.58 -1.79
CA GLY A 181 -14.76 0.39 -0.94
C GLY A 181 -14.65 1.11 0.40
N ILE A 182 -15.46 0.64 1.35
CA ILE A 182 -15.44 1.12 2.74
C ILE A 182 -14.06 0.88 3.39
N GLY A 183 -13.61 1.86 4.16
CA GLY A 183 -12.33 1.92 4.86
C GLY A 183 -11.90 3.37 5.11
N GLY A 184 -12.23 4.25 4.15
CA GLY A 184 -11.78 5.64 4.15
C GLY A 184 -10.30 5.75 3.76
N GLY A 185 -9.77 6.96 3.83
CA GLY A 185 -8.38 7.22 3.42
C GLY A 185 -8.19 7.23 1.91
N LEU A 186 -6.94 7.21 1.48
CA LEU A 186 -6.52 7.18 0.08
C LEU A 186 -5.60 5.98 -0.16
N LEU A 187 -6.02 5.03 -1.00
CA LEU A 187 -5.26 3.83 -1.34
C LEU A 187 -4.73 3.94 -2.77
N GLU A 188 -3.41 4.13 -2.92
CA GLU A 188 -2.79 4.48 -4.21
C GLU A 188 -2.16 3.29 -4.95
N TYR A 189 -2.03 2.14 -4.29
CA TYR A 189 -1.24 1.02 -4.82
C TYR A 189 -1.81 0.48 -6.15
N ARG A 190 -3.14 0.49 -6.36
CA ARG A 190 -3.74 0.01 -7.60
C ARG A 190 -3.60 1.03 -8.73
N ALA A 191 -3.85 2.31 -8.43
CA ALA A 191 -3.67 3.41 -9.38
C ALA A 191 -2.22 3.52 -9.87
N SER A 192 -1.23 3.45 -8.97
CA SER A 192 0.19 3.53 -9.31
C SER A 192 0.66 2.38 -10.21
N LEU A 193 0.22 1.14 -9.94
CA LEU A 193 0.51 -0.01 -10.80
C LEU A 193 -0.10 0.14 -12.20
N LEU A 194 -1.33 0.67 -12.30
CA LEU A 194 -1.98 0.94 -13.58
C LEU A 194 -1.29 2.07 -14.36
N ALA A 195 -0.76 3.08 -13.66
CA ALA A 195 0.01 4.14 -14.29
C ALA A 195 1.25 3.59 -15.03
N GLY A 196 1.88 2.55 -14.47
CA GLY A 196 2.98 1.82 -15.12
C GLY A 196 2.61 1.14 -16.46
N HIS A 197 1.33 1.09 -16.81
CA HIS A 197 0.83 0.49 -18.05
C HIS A 197 0.26 1.52 -19.05
N GLY A 198 0.68 2.78 -18.94
CA GLY A 198 0.35 3.82 -19.93
C GLY A 198 -1.00 4.51 -19.72
N PHE A 199 -1.54 4.46 -18.49
CA PHE A 199 -2.74 5.20 -18.09
C PHE A 199 -2.39 6.38 -17.19
N ALA A 200 -3.15 7.47 -17.30
CA ALA A 200 -3.16 8.50 -16.26
C ALA A 200 -4.22 8.12 -15.22
N THR A 201 -3.79 7.76 -14.01
CA THR A 201 -4.70 7.25 -12.98
C THR A 201 -4.85 8.24 -11.82
N LEU A 202 -6.09 8.42 -11.34
CA LEU A 202 -6.41 9.19 -10.15
C LEU A 202 -6.97 8.24 -9.10
N ALA A 203 -6.20 7.98 -8.03
CA ALA A 203 -6.76 7.39 -6.81
C ALA A 203 -7.66 8.43 -6.15
N LEU A 204 -8.93 8.10 -5.95
CA LEU A 204 -9.93 9.04 -5.45
C LEU A 204 -10.43 8.63 -4.06
N ALA A 205 -10.03 9.40 -3.05
CA ALA A 205 -10.66 9.37 -1.73
C ALA A 205 -12.05 10.03 -1.78
N TYR A 206 -12.96 9.66 -0.88
CA TYR A 206 -14.29 10.28 -0.80
C TYR A 206 -14.82 10.44 0.62
N TYR A 207 -14.11 9.92 1.64
CA TYR A 207 -14.36 10.19 3.05
C TYR A 207 -13.16 9.77 3.92
N ASN A 208 -13.08 10.31 5.14
CA ASN A 208 -12.06 10.02 6.15
C ASN A 208 -10.62 10.16 5.62
N PHE A 209 -10.36 11.23 4.88
CA PHE A 209 -9.05 11.59 4.36
C PHE A 209 -8.95 13.12 4.29
N GLU A 210 -7.90 13.69 4.89
CA GLU A 210 -7.68 15.13 4.96
C GLU A 210 -8.91 15.93 5.44
N ASP A 211 -9.42 16.85 4.63
CA ASP A 211 -10.55 17.72 4.91
C ASP A 211 -11.91 17.12 4.48
N LEU A 212 -11.92 15.93 3.89
CA LEU A 212 -13.15 15.23 3.53
C LEU A 212 -13.96 14.81 4.78
N PRO A 213 -15.28 14.57 4.63
CA PRO A 213 -16.13 14.15 5.74
C PRO A 213 -15.58 12.92 6.46
N LYS A 214 -15.56 12.94 7.80
CA LYS A 214 -15.05 11.82 8.62
C LYS A 214 -15.90 10.55 8.50
N ASN A 215 -17.20 10.71 8.24
CA ASN A 215 -18.15 9.63 8.09
C ASN A 215 -18.84 9.69 6.73
N MET A 216 -19.21 8.54 6.20
CA MET A 216 -19.95 8.44 4.95
C MET A 216 -21.45 8.35 5.22
N ASP A 217 -22.07 9.48 5.56
CA ASP A 217 -23.51 9.54 5.85
C ASP A 217 -24.39 9.66 4.60
N ASN A 218 -23.83 10.23 3.54
CA ASN A 218 -24.47 10.36 2.25
C ASN A 218 -23.43 10.30 1.12
N ILE A 219 -23.81 9.78 -0.05
CA ILE A 219 -22.95 9.77 -1.24
C ILE A 219 -23.55 10.76 -2.25
N SER A 220 -22.83 11.86 -2.51
CA SER A 220 -23.21 12.88 -3.50
C SER A 220 -22.39 12.70 -4.77
N LEU A 221 -23.05 12.45 -5.91
CA LEU A 221 -22.35 12.26 -7.19
C LEU A 221 -21.72 13.54 -7.75
N GLU A 222 -22.10 14.72 -7.26
CA GLU A 222 -21.48 16.00 -7.61
C GLU A 222 -19.98 16.00 -7.32
N TYR A 223 -19.57 15.45 -6.17
CA TYR A 223 -18.15 15.32 -5.80
C TYR A 223 -17.37 14.49 -6.84
N PHE A 224 -17.98 13.41 -7.32
CA PHE A 224 -17.35 12.54 -8.31
C PHE A 224 -17.40 13.14 -9.72
N GLU A 225 -18.39 13.99 -10.01
CA GLU A 225 -18.44 14.79 -11.24
C GLU A 225 -17.31 15.82 -11.29
N GLU A 226 -16.99 16.46 -10.16
CA GLU A 226 -15.84 17.36 -10.04
C GLU A 226 -14.51 16.64 -10.31
N ALA A 227 -14.30 15.46 -9.70
CA ALA A 227 -13.11 14.65 -9.95
C ALA A 227 -12.98 14.19 -11.41
N LEU A 228 -14.10 13.82 -12.04
CA LEU A 228 -14.15 13.47 -13.46
C LEU A 228 -13.82 14.68 -14.35
N CYS A 229 -14.37 15.86 -14.04
CA CYS A 229 -14.07 17.10 -14.75
C CYS A 229 -12.59 17.48 -14.61
N TYR A 230 -12.03 17.37 -13.40
CA TYR A 230 -10.62 17.62 -13.14
C TYR A 230 -9.73 16.73 -14.01
N MET A 231 -10.01 15.43 -14.07
CA MET A 231 -9.27 14.49 -14.91
C MET A 231 -9.38 14.83 -16.40
N LEU A 232 -10.57 15.16 -16.90
CA LEU A 232 -10.76 15.53 -18.31
C LEU A 232 -10.07 16.83 -18.71
N GLN A 233 -9.96 17.78 -17.78
CA GLN A 233 -9.28 19.06 -18.02
C GLN A 233 -7.75 18.94 -17.91
N HIS A 234 -7.24 17.86 -17.36
CA HIS A 234 -5.81 17.68 -17.18
C HIS A 234 -5.11 17.50 -18.54
N PRO A 235 -4.07 18.30 -18.86
CA PRO A 235 -3.46 18.35 -20.20
C PRO A 235 -2.74 17.04 -20.62
N GLN A 236 -2.51 16.13 -19.69
CA GLN A 236 -1.92 14.81 -19.94
C GLN A 236 -2.97 13.68 -20.01
N VAL A 237 -4.25 13.99 -19.97
CA VAL A 237 -5.34 13.00 -20.13
C VAL A 237 -5.92 13.12 -21.54
N LYS A 238 -6.01 12.00 -22.26
CA LYS A 238 -6.31 11.96 -23.71
C LYS A 238 -7.75 12.36 -24.02
N GLY A 239 -8.70 12.05 -23.14
CA GLY A 239 -10.13 12.17 -23.41
C GLY A 239 -10.58 11.27 -24.59
N PRO A 240 -11.81 11.43 -25.10
CA PRO A 240 -12.86 12.38 -24.69
C PRO A 240 -13.62 11.96 -23.42
N GLY A 241 -13.38 10.75 -22.91
CA GLY A 241 -13.98 10.27 -21.67
C GLY A 241 -12.97 9.53 -20.78
N ILE A 242 -13.41 9.20 -19.57
CA ILE A 242 -12.59 8.59 -18.51
C ILE A 242 -13.05 7.16 -18.25
N GLY A 243 -12.10 6.26 -17.97
CA GLY A 243 -12.38 4.93 -17.45
C GLY A 243 -12.63 4.98 -15.94
N LEU A 244 -13.59 4.18 -15.45
CA LEU A 244 -13.83 4.03 -14.02
C LEU A 244 -13.43 2.64 -13.57
N LEU A 245 -12.68 2.55 -12.47
CA LEU A 245 -12.31 1.29 -11.84
C LEU A 245 -12.71 1.32 -10.36
N GLY A 246 -13.63 0.44 -9.98
CA GLY A 246 -14.16 0.40 -8.62
C GLY A 246 -14.13 -1.00 -8.01
N ILE A 247 -13.92 -1.08 -6.69
CA ILE A 247 -14.08 -2.33 -5.92
C ILE A 247 -15.06 -2.14 -4.76
N SER A 248 -15.90 -3.15 -4.50
CA SER A 248 -16.89 -3.12 -3.41
C SER A 248 -17.80 -1.88 -3.52
N LEU A 249 -17.95 -1.08 -2.47
CA LEU A 249 -18.73 0.17 -2.55
C LEU A 249 -18.21 1.13 -3.63
N GLY A 250 -16.89 1.19 -3.85
CA GLY A 250 -16.32 1.98 -4.94
C GLY A 250 -16.81 1.53 -6.31
N ALA A 251 -17.12 0.24 -6.48
CA ALA A 251 -17.71 -0.29 -7.71
C ALA A 251 -19.17 0.16 -7.90
N ASP A 252 -19.95 0.24 -6.81
CA ASP A 252 -21.32 0.76 -6.85
C ASP A 252 -21.36 2.26 -7.15
N ILE A 253 -20.37 3.00 -6.64
CA ILE A 253 -20.14 4.40 -7.01
C ILE A 253 -19.79 4.52 -8.49
N CYS A 254 -18.88 3.71 -9.03
CA CYS A 254 -18.55 3.72 -10.46
C CYS A 254 -19.77 3.42 -11.35
N LEU A 255 -20.60 2.44 -10.98
CA LEU A 255 -21.83 2.13 -11.71
C LEU A 255 -22.83 3.30 -11.64
N SER A 256 -22.92 3.97 -10.50
CA SER A 256 -23.76 5.16 -10.33
C SER A 256 -23.24 6.34 -11.16
N MET A 257 -21.93 6.61 -11.14
CA MET A 257 -21.28 7.61 -12.00
C MET A 257 -21.55 7.33 -13.48
N ALA A 258 -21.39 6.09 -13.93
CA ALA A 258 -21.65 5.71 -15.32
C ALA A 258 -23.13 5.88 -15.73
N SER A 259 -24.05 5.79 -14.76
CA SER A 259 -25.49 5.94 -14.99
C SER A 259 -25.95 7.40 -15.05
N PHE A 260 -25.34 8.29 -14.25
CA PHE A 260 -25.78 9.69 -14.10
C PHE A 260 -24.87 10.72 -14.76
N LEU A 261 -23.57 10.45 -14.89
CA LEU A 261 -22.57 11.40 -15.36
C LEU A 261 -22.27 11.17 -16.85
N LYS A 262 -21.88 12.25 -17.54
CA LYS A 262 -21.40 12.19 -18.93
C LYS A 262 -19.90 11.91 -18.99
N ASN A 263 -19.41 11.57 -20.17
CA ASN A 263 -17.99 11.37 -20.46
C ASN A 263 -17.31 10.21 -19.69
N VAL A 264 -18.10 9.22 -19.27
CA VAL A 264 -17.60 7.92 -18.83
C VAL A 264 -17.48 7.00 -20.06
N SER A 265 -16.27 6.56 -20.39
CA SER A 265 -16.02 5.73 -21.58
C SER A 265 -16.11 4.23 -21.30
N ALA A 266 -15.72 3.80 -20.11
CA ALA A 266 -15.77 2.41 -19.69
C ALA A 266 -15.85 2.31 -18.15
N THR A 267 -16.40 1.22 -17.64
CA THR A 267 -16.50 0.97 -16.20
C THR A 267 -16.15 -0.48 -15.88
N VAL A 268 -15.22 -0.67 -14.95
CA VAL A 268 -14.84 -1.96 -14.37
C VAL A 268 -15.34 -2.01 -12.93
N SER A 269 -16.29 -2.91 -12.67
CA SER A 269 -16.85 -3.16 -11.35
C SER A 269 -16.30 -4.48 -10.80
N ILE A 270 -15.56 -4.40 -9.70
CA ILE A 270 -15.00 -5.57 -9.00
C ILE A 270 -15.81 -5.81 -7.73
N ASN A 271 -16.62 -6.88 -7.71
CA ASN A 271 -17.48 -7.22 -6.58
C ASN A 271 -18.42 -6.07 -6.14
N GLY A 272 -18.90 -5.26 -7.09
CA GLY A 272 -20.00 -4.33 -6.85
C GLY A 272 -21.33 -5.06 -6.69
N SER A 273 -22.27 -4.44 -5.99
CA SER A 273 -23.62 -4.95 -5.77
C SER A 273 -24.64 -4.46 -6.81
N GLY A 274 -24.37 -3.33 -7.48
CA GLY A 274 -25.28 -2.68 -8.42
C GLY A 274 -26.49 -2.02 -7.76
N ILE A 275 -26.47 -1.85 -6.44
CA ILE A 275 -27.56 -1.25 -5.65
C ILE A 275 -27.02 -0.19 -4.68
N SER A 276 -27.90 0.71 -4.26
CA SER A 276 -27.64 1.58 -3.09
C SER A 276 -27.80 0.73 -1.83
N GLY A 277 -26.69 0.38 -1.17
CA GLY A 277 -26.68 -0.53 -0.01
C GLY A 277 -27.18 0.13 1.28
N ASN A 278 -26.23 0.64 2.08
CA ASN A 278 -26.50 1.14 3.44
C ASN A 278 -26.86 2.62 3.49
N LYS A 279 -26.48 3.40 2.47
CA LYS A 279 -26.60 4.85 2.41
C LYS A 279 -27.14 5.27 1.05
N ALA A 280 -27.93 6.33 1.02
CA ALA A 280 -28.49 6.85 -0.23
C ALA A 280 -27.38 7.35 -1.16
N ILE A 281 -27.61 7.22 -2.47
CA ILE A 281 -26.77 7.83 -3.52
C ILE A 281 -27.61 8.93 -4.17
N ASN A 282 -27.11 10.16 -4.13
CA ASN A 282 -27.82 11.34 -4.60
C ASN A 282 -27.09 11.99 -5.78
N TYR A 283 -27.87 12.50 -6.73
CA TYR A 283 -27.40 13.38 -7.79
C TYR A 283 -28.49 14.36 -8.18
N LYS A 284 -28.25 15.66 -7.93
CA LYS A 284 -29.22 16.74 -8.16
C LYS A 284 -30.56 16.42 -7.49
N LEU A 285 -31.62 16.25 -8.28
CA LEU A 285 -32.98 15.95 -7.80
C LEU A 285 -33.27 14.45 -7.72
N SER A 286 -32.32 13.59 -8.11
CA SER A 286 -32.47 12.14 -8.11
C SER A 286 -31.79 11.51 -6.90
N SER A 287 -32.48 10.56 -6.26
CA SER A 287 -31.97 9.81 -5.11
C SER A 287 -32.25 8.32 -5.30
N ILE A 288 -31.22 7.49 -5.15
CA ILE A 288 -31.38 6.04 -5.05
C ILE A 288 -31.45 5.69 -3.55
N PRO A 289 -32.63 5.30 -3.03
CA PRO A 289 -32.79 5.00 -1.62
C PRO A 289 -31.96 3.77 -1.23
N PRO A 290 -31.44 3.72 0.01
CA PRO A 290 -30.72 2.55 0.48
C PRO A 290 -31.67 1.36 0.56
N LEU A 291 -31.25 0.20 0.05
CA LEU A 291 -31.98 -1.06 0.23
C LEU A 291 -32.09 -1.41 1.72
N GLY A 292 -31.12 -0.96 2.51
CA GLY A 292 -31.01 -1.28 3.92
C GLY A 292 -30.57 -2.72 4.14
N TYR A 293 -30.10 -3.00 5.35
CA TYR A 293 -29.76 -4.34 5.77
C TYR A 293 -30.49 -4.64 7.07
N ASP A 294 -30.91 -5.89 7.21
CA ASP A 294 -31.43 -6.39 8.47
C ASP A 294 -30.42 -7.39 9.01
N LEU A 295 -29.67 -6.99 10.04
CA LEU A 295 -28.70 -7.86 10.72
C LEU A 295 -29.36 -9.15 11.24
N ARG A 296 -30.68 -9.16 11.44
CA ARG A 296 -31.44 -10.37 11.85
C ARG A 296 -31.59 -11.39 10.72
N ARG A 297 -31.33 -11.02 9.45
CA ARG A 297 -31.33 -11.94 8.30
C ARG A 297 -30.04 -12.77 8.18
N ILE A 298 -29.04 -12.52 9.03
CA ILE A 298 -27.85 -13.38 9.14
C ILE A 298 -28.34 -14.78 9.54
N LYS A 299 -28.32 -15.71 8.59
CA LYS A 299 -28.65 -17.11 8.84
C LYS A 299 -27.45 -17.78 9.50
N VAL A 300 -27.38 -17.72 10.83
CA VAL A 300 -26.46 -18.56 11.61
C VAL A 300 -26.99 -19.98 11.55
N LYS A 301 -26.18 -20.92 11.04
CA LYS A 301 -26.54 -22.34 11.01
C LYS A 301 -26.37 -22.91 12.43
N GLY A 302 -27.41 -22.81 13.25
CA GLY A 302 -27.45 -23.34 14.62
C GLY A 302 -27.41 -22.26 15.71
N PRO A 303 -27.65 -22.63 16.99
CA PRO A 303 -27.67 -21.69 18.12
C PRO A 303 -26.27 -21.28 18.63
N SER A 304 -25.19 -21.72 17.96
CA SER A 304 -23.81 -21.64 18.41
C SER A 304 -23.04 -20.50 17.72
N ILE A 305 -22.66 -19.49 18.49
CA ILE A 305 -21.78 -18.40 18.04
C ILE A 305 -20.36 -18.66 18.55
N GLY A 306 -19.38 -18.53 17.66
CA GLY A 306 -17.95 -18.49 18.00
C GLY A 306 -17.44 -17.06 17.98
N LEU A 307 -16.58 -16.69 18.93
CA LEU A 307 -15.91 -15.39 18.98
C LEU A 307 -14.41 -15.56 18.72
N LEU A 308 -13.85 -14.68 17.90
CA LEU A 308 -12.40 -14.57 17.68
C LEU A 308 -11.99 -13.12 17.92
N GLY A 309 -11.13 -12.90 18.91
CA GLY A 309 -10.67 -11.56 19.28
C GLY A 309 -9.16 -11.46 19.28
N PHE A 310 -8.64 -10.37 18.72
CA PHE A 310 -7.22 -10.03 18.72
C PHE A 310 -7.00 -8.76 19.53
N SER A 311 -5.92 -8.71 20.31
CA SER A 311 -5.52 -7.51 21.06
C SER A 311 -6.67 -7.00 21.95
N LYS A 312 -6.98 -5.69 21.91
CA LYS A 312 -8.17 -5.09 22.54
C LYS A 312 -9.47 -5.80 22.17
N GLY A 313 -9.63 -6.29 20.94
CA GLY A 313 -10.80 -7.07 20.53
C GLY A 313 -10.98 -8.37 21.33
N GLY A 314 -9.90 -8.89 21.92
CA GLY A 314 -9.92 -10.03 22.82
C GLY A 314 -10.66 -9.76 24.12
N ASP A 315 -10.45 -8.60 24.76
CA ASP A 315 -11.15 -8.26 26.01
C ASP A 315 -12.67 -8.04 25.79
N LEU A 316 -13.06 -7.59 24.60
CA LEU A 316 -14.46 -7.50 24.18
C LEU A 316 -15.05 -8.91 23.97
N CYS A 317 -14.30 -9.82 23.34
CA CYS A 317 -14.74 -11.20 23.19
C CYS A 317 -14.93 -11.90 24.54
N LEU A 318 -14.04 -11.66 25.50
CA LEU A 318 -14.18 -12.16 26.88
C LEU A 318 -15.42 -11.60 27.56
N SER A 319 -15.69 -10.30 27.38
CA SER A 319 -16.87 -9.65 27.93
C SER A 319 -18.15 -10.22 27.30
N MET A 320 -18.19 -10.35 25.97
CA MET A 320 -19.30 -10.98 25.25
C MET A 320 -19.53 -12.42 25.70
N ALA A 321 -18.46 -13.22 25.84
CA ALA A 321 -18.57 -14.59 26.34
C ALA A 321 -19.12 -14.66 27.77
N SER A 322 -18.81 -13.68 28.61
CA SER A 322 -19.23 -13.62 30.02
C SER A 322 -20.67 -13.14 30.22
N PHE A 323 -21.17 -12.26 29.34
CA PHE A 323 -22.46 -11.59 29.54
C PHE A 323 -23.53 -11.92 28.50
N LEU A 324 -23.16 -12.40 27.30
CA LEU A 324 -24.11 -12.74 26.24
C LEU A 324 -24.46 -14.23 26.22
N LYS A 325 -25.71 -14.53 25.88
CA LYS A 325 -26.18 -15.90 25.65
C LYS A 325 -25.85 -16.34 24.23
N GLY A 326 -25.65 -17.66 24.03
CA GLY A 326 -25.41 -18.25 22.71
C GLY A 326 -23.94 -18.26 22.26
N ILE A 327 -23.02 -17.72 23.07
CA ILE A 327 -21.58 -17.88 22.83
C ILE A 327 -21.16 -19.28 23.27
N THR A 328 -20.59 -20.03 22.34
CA THR A 328 -20.28 -21.46 22.50
C THR A 328 -18.81 -21.80 22.35
N ALA A 329 -17.99 -20.89 21.83
CA ALA A 329 -16.54 -21.01 21.79
C ALA A 329 -15.90 -19.62 21.66
N THR A 330 -14.78 -19.39 22.33
CA THR A 330 -14.05 -18.11 22.25
C THR A 330 -12.57 -18.36 22.02
N VAL A 331 -12.00 -17.73 21.00
CA VAL A 331 -10.57 -17.76 20.69
C VAL A 331 -10.00 -16.36 20.84
N LEU A 332 -8.87 -16.26 21.54
CA LEU A 332 -8.19 -15.01 21.83
C LEU A 332 -6.76 -15.07 21.33
N ILE A 333 -6.35 -14.05 20.59
CA ILE A 333 -4.97 -13.88 20.12
C ILE A 333 -4.39 -12.69 20.85
N ASN A 334 -3.33 -12.91 21.64
CA ASN A 334 -2.60 -11.89 22.37
C ASN A 334 -3.57 -10.91 23.06
N ALA A 335 -4.34 -11.37 24.05
CA ALA A 335 -5.46 -10.66 24.66
C ALA A 335 -5.22 -10.32 26.15
N CYS A 336 -5.75 -9.18 26.61
CA CYS A 336 -5.85 -8.88 28.03
C CYS A 336 -7.14 -9.43 28.64
N VAL A 337 -7.06 -9.89 29.90
CA VAL A 337 -8.19 -10.40 30.70
C VAL A 337 -8.95 -9.32 31.46
N ALA A 338 -8.46 -8.09 31.42
CA ALA A 338 -9.10 -6.92 31.98
C ALA A 338 -9.57 -5.99 30.86
N ASN A 339 -10.60 -5.21 31.13
CA ASN A 339 -11.06 -4.18 30.20
C ASN A 339 -10.03 -3.06 30.11
N THR A 340 -9.52 -2.80 28.90
CA THR A 340 -8.48 -1.79 28.64
C THR A 340 -9.02 -0.57 27.88
N ILE A 341 -8.25 0.54 27.88
CA ILE A 341 -8.47 1.78 27.11
C ILE A 341 -9.66 2.63 27.57
N THR A 342 -10.89 2.09 27.55
CA THR A 342 -12.12 2.83 27.86
C THR A 342 -13.07 2.01 28.74
N PRO A 343 -13.82 2.62 29.69
CA PRO A 343 -14.84 1.89 30.44
C PRO A 343 -15.84 1.19 29.53
N LEU A 344 -16.15 -0.08 29.84
CA LEU A 344 -17.12 -0.87 29.10
C LEU A 344 -18.50 -0.77 29.77
N HIS A 345 -19.49 -0.33 29.02
CA HIS A 345 -20.88 -0.20 29.49
C HIS A 345 -21.74 -1.33 28.92
N TYR A 346 -22.44 -2.06 29.79
CA TYR A 346 -23.44 -3.05 29.40
C TYR A 346 -24.65 -2.97 30.32
N LYS A 347 -25.76 -2.43 29.80
CA LYS A 347 -26.94 -2.08 30.62
C LYS A 347 -26.50 -1.17 31.77
N ASP A 348 -26.85 -1.52 33.00
CA ASP A 348 -26.50 -0.75 34.21
C ASP A 348 -25.11 -1.10 34.77
N MET A 349 -24.36 -1.99 34.12
CA MET A 349 -23.03 -2.40 34.56
C MET A 349 -21.94 -1.61 33.84
N ILE A 350 -20.95 -1.15 34.61
CA ILE A 350 -19.75 -0.48 34.11
C ILE A 350 -18.54 -1.31 34.56
N ILE A 351 -17.72 -1.74 33.60
CA ILE A 351 -16.40 -2.31 33.88
C ILE A 351 -15.37 -1.20 33.63
N PRO A 352 -14.70 -0.67 34.68
CA PRO A 352 -13.72 0.38 34.50
C PRO A 352 -12.55 -0.08 33.64
N LYS A 353 -11.83 0.87 33.04
CA LYS A 353 -10.59 0.56 32.33
C LYS A 353 -9.49 0.18 33.33
N LEU A 354 -8.63 -0.75 32.94
CA LEU A 354 -7.37 -1.03 33.60
C LEU A 354 -6.49 0.22 33.53
N VAL A 355 -5.86 0.56 34.66
CA VAL A 355 -4.98 1.72 34.77
C VAL A 355 -3.69 1.46 33.98
N ASP A 356 -3.33 2.41 33.12
CA ASP A 356 -2.07 2.45 32.38
C ASP A 356 -1.13 3.54 32.94
N ASP A 357 0.17 3.28 32.87
CA ASP A 357 1.24 4.22 33.25
C ASP A 357 2.10 4.51 32.02
N LEU A 358 1.82 5.64 31.37
CA LEU A 358 2.54 6.10 30.18
C LEU A 358 4.00 6.44 30.47
N GLY A 359 4.39 6.67 31.73
CA GLY A 359 5.77 6.87 32.14
C GLY A 359 6.65 5.62 31.98
N LYS A 360 6.02 4.44 31.81
CA LYS A 360 6.70 3.15 31.60
C LYS A 360 6.86 2.77 30.12
N VAL A 361 6.43 3.63 29.19
CA VAL A 361 6.73 3.42 27.76
C VAL A 361 8.24 3.43 27.58
N LYS A 362 8.79 2.42 26.90
CA LYS A 362 10.22 2.35 26.59
C LYS A 362 10.45 2.60 25.10
N ILE A 363 11.61 3.16 24.80
CA ILE A 363 12.10 3.31 23.43
C ILE A 363 13.14 2.22 23.18
N THR A 364 12.96 1.43 22.13
CA THR A 364 13.91 0.40 21.73
C THR A 364 15.19 1.03 21.18
N LYS A 365 16.26 0.24 21.04
CA LYS A 365 17.53 0.73 20.43
C LYS A 365 17.34 1.32 19.03
N SER A 366 16.31 0.89 18.31
CA SER A 366 15.95 1.33 16.97
C SER A 366 14.95 2.49 16.94
N GLY A 367 14.59 3.05 18.10
CA GLY A 367 13.74 4.25 18.19
C GLY A 367 12.23 3.97 18.23
N PHE A 368 11.80 2.72 18.32
CA PHE A 368 10.38 2.36 18.38
C PHE A 368 9.85 2.35 19.82
N LEU A 369 8.59 2.71 20.03
CA LEU A 369 7.92 2.60 21.33
C LEU A 369 7.53 1.15 21.62
N THR A 370 7.65 0.72 22.88
CA THR A 370 7.06 -0.52 23.40
C THR A 370 6.20 -0.23 24.62
N PHE A 371 5.05 -0.92 24.67
CA PHE A 371 4.03 -0.77 25.71
C PHE A 371 4.00 -1.97 26.68
N MET A 372 4.95 -2.90 26.58
CA MET A 372 4.95 -4.15 27.37
C MET A 372 4.75 -3.91 28.87
N ASP A 373 5.32 -2.83 29.43
CA ASP A 373 5.29 -2.51 30.86
C ASP A 373 4.31 -1.39 31.27
N THR A 374 3.50 -0.87 30.34
CA THR A 374 2.63 0.28 30.62
C THR A 374 1.36 -0.10 31.36
N TRP A 375 0.81 -1.28 31.10
CA TRP A 375 -0.42 -1.74 31.75
C TRP A 375 -0.15 -2.20 33.18
N SER A 376 -0.94 -1.67 34.13
CA SER A 376 -0.85 -2.09 35.54
C SER A 376 -1.27 -3.54 35.71
N ASN A 377 -0.82 -4.19 36.79
CA ASN A 377 -1.24 -5.54 37.09
C ASN A 377 -2.74 -5.56 37.46
N PRO A 378 -3.58 -6.31 36.72
CA PRO A 378 -5.02 -6.36 36.99
C PRO A 378 -5.38 -7.12 38.27
N LEU A 379 -4.42 -7.86 38.86
CA LEU A 379 -4.57 -8.54 40.16
C LEU A 379 -4.27 -7.64 41.36
N GLU A 380 -3.89 -6.38 41.16
CA GLU A 380 -3.79 -5.43 42.25
C GLU A 380 -5.19 -5.00 42.69
N GLU A 381 -5.39 -4.82 44.00
CA GLU A 381 -6.71 -4.52 44.60
C GLU A 381 -7.39 -3.31 43.94
N ARG A 382 -6.63 -2.25 43.64
CA ARG A 382 -7.10 -1.05 42.95
C ARG A 382 -7.58 -1.30 41.50
N ASN A 383 -7.12 -2.37 40.86
CA ASN A 383 -7.40 -2.70 39.46
C ASN A 383 -8.39 -3.85 39.30
N HIS A 384 -8.72 -4.58 40.37
CA HIS A 384 -9.58 -5.78 40.33
C HIS A 384 -10.93 -5.55 39.64
N GLN A 385 -11.50 -4.35 39.75
CA GLN A 385 -12.78 -4.03 39.11
C GLN A 385 -12.72 -4.05 37.57
N SER A 386 -11.52 -3.93 36.98
CA SER A 386 -11.32 -4.02 35.53
C SER A 386 -11.31 -5.45 35.00
N LEU A 387 -11.17 -6.47 35.87
CA LEU A 387 -11.12 -7.87 35.46
C LEU A 387 -12.47 -8.33 34.90
N ILE A 388 -12.42 -8.99 33.76
CA ILE A 388 -13.61 -9.55 33.13
C ILE A 388 -13.97 -10.87 33.84
N PRO A 389 -15.23 -11.10 34.23
CA PRO A 389 -15.64 -12.27 35.00
C PRO A 389 -15.78 -13.51 34.12
N LEU A 390 -14.64 -14.06 33.67
CA LEU A 390 -14.55 -15.21 32.77
C LEU A 390 -15.30 -16.45 33.28
N GLU A 391 -15.42 -16.59 34.60
CA GLU A 391 -16.18 -17.64 35.26
C GLU A 391 -17.67 -17.66 34.86
N LYS A 392 -18.22 -16.55 34.35
CA LYS A 392 -19.60 -16.48 33.87
C LYS A 392 -19.78 -17.07 32.47
N ALA A 393 -18.70 -17.23 31.71
CA ALA A 393 -18.77 -17.77 30.36
C ALA A 393 -19.17 -19.25 30.35
N GLN A 394 -19.89 -19.63 29.28
CA GLN A 394 -20.40 -20.98 29.09
C GLN A 394 -19.52 -21.82 28.15
N GLY A 395 -18.94 -21.19 27.12
CA GLY A 395 -18.09 -21.84 26.14
C GLY A 395 -16.63 -21.98 26.62
N PRO A 396 -15.87 -22.92 26.03
CA PRO A 396 -14.44 -23.05 26.28
C PRO A 396 -13.67 -21.90 25.62
N PHE A 397 -12.43 -21.73 26.09
CA PHE A 397 -11.50 -20.73 25.59
C PHE A 397 -10.25 -21.38 24.98
N LEU A 398 -9.77 -20.79 23.89
CA LEU A 398 -8.43 -21.00 23.33
C LEU A 398 -7.67 -19.68 23.37
N PHE A 399 -6.52 -19.65 24.03
CA PHE A 399 -5.59 -18.54 24.03
C PHE A 399 -4.41 -18.88 23.11
N ILE A 400 -4.14 -17.98 22.17
CA ILE A 400 -2.97 -18.01 21.29
C ILE A 400 -2.10 -16.83 21.72
N VAL A 401 -0.86 -17.14 22.09
CA VAL A 401 0.06 -16.20 22.74
C VAL A 401 1.37 -16.16 21.96
N GLY A 402 1.77 -14.96 21.54
CA GLY A 402 3.14 -14.66 21.14
C GLY A 402 3.99 -14.36 22.38
N MET A 403 5.06 -15.12 22.58
CA MET A 403 5.94 -14.94 23.75
C MET A 403 6.84 -13.70 23.65
N ASP A 404 6.99 -13.12 22.46
CA ASP A 404 7.70 -11.88 22.22
C ASP A 404 6.72 -10.72 21.96
N ASP A 405 5.53 -10.75 22.56
CA ASP A 405 4.56 -9.67 22.46
C ASP A 405 5.06 -8.41 23.19
N GLN A 406 5.37 -7.38 22.43
CA GLN A 406 5.90 -6.09 22.93
C GLN A 406 4.82 -5.03 23.18
N ASN A 407 3.55 -5.37 22.98
CA ASN A 407 2.42 -4.50 23.24
C ASN A 407 1.85 -4.71 24.66
N TRP A 408 1.74 -5.97 25.10
CA TRP A 408 1.35 -6.31 26.46
C TRP A 408 1.75 -7.73 26.86
N LYS A 409 1.61 -8.06 28.16
CA LYS A 409 2.04 -9.34 28.74
C LYS A 409 1.02 -10.46 28.48
N SER A 410 0.87 -10.85 27.21
CA SER A 410 -0.13 -11.83 26.74
C SER A 410 -0.06 -13.18 27.48
N GLU A 411 1.15 -13.72 27.72
CA GLU A 411 1.33 -14.97 28.47
C GLU A 411 0.83 -14.85 29.92
N PHE A 412 1.19 -13.75 30.59
CA PHE A 412 0.74 -13.46 31.95
C PHE A 412 -0.78 -13.38 32.04
N TYR A 413 -1.44 -12.72 31.07
CA TYR A 413 -2.90 -12.63 31.03
C TYR A 413 -3.56 -13.98 30.76
N ALA A 414 -3.02 -14.80 29.85
CA ALA A 414 -3.53 -16.15 29.61
C ALA A 414 -3.43 -17.03 30.87
N GLN A 415 -2.36 -16.89 31.65
CA GLN A 415 -2.19 -17.60 32.92
C GLN A 415 -3.20 -17.14 33.97
N ILE A 416 -3.45 -15.82 34.11
CA ILE A 416 -4.51 -15.29 34.98
C ILE A 416 -5.87 -15.88 34.61
N ALA A 417 -6.21 -15.93 33.32
CA ALA A 417 -7.47 -16.52 32.88
C ALA A 417 -7.58 -18.00 33.30
N SER A 418 -6.51 -18.76 33.09
CA SER A 418 -6.43 -20.18 33.46
C SER A 418 -6.66 -20.40 34.95
N GLU A 419 -5.98 -19.63 35.80
CA GLU A 419 -6.10 -19.73 37.26
C GLU A 419 -7.50 -19.32 37.73
N ARG A 420 -8.04 -18.21 37.20
CA ARG A 420 -9.36 -17.72 37.55
C ARG A 420 -10.47 -18.71 37.18
N LEU A 421 -10.41 -19.30 35.98
CA LEU A 421 -11.36 -20.31 35.53
C LEU A 421 -11.32 -21.54 36.43
N GLN A 422 -10.13 -22.06 36.73
CA GLN A 422 -9.96 -23.23 37.59
C GLN A 422 -10.42 -22.98 39.04
N ALA A 423 -10.13 -21.80 39.60
CA ALA A 423 -10.58 -21.41 40.94
C ALA A 423 -12.11 -21.38 41.08
N HIS A 424 -12.84 -21.19 39.97
CA HIS A 424 -14.30 -21.20 39.91
C HIS A 424 -14.87 -22.53 39.35
N GLY A 425 -14.07 -23.60 39.31
CA GLY A 425 -14.50 -24.93 38.90
C GLY A 425 -14.77 -25.10 37.40
N LYS A 426 -14.25 -24.20 36.56
CA LYS A 426 -14.34 -24.32 35.09
C LYS A 426 -13.18 -25.15 34.54
N GLU A 427 -13.37 -25.72 33.36
CA GLU A 427 -12.31 -26.41 32.65
C GLU A 427 -11.14 -25.46 32.34
N ARG A 428 -9.92 -26.00 32.43
CA ARG A 428 -8.70 -25.26 32.08
C ARG A 428 -8.76 -24.88 30.59
N PRO A 429 -8.49 -23.62 30.23
CA PRO A 429 -8.49 -23.20 28.83
C PRO A 429 -7.30 -23.81 28.09
N GLN A 430 -7.44 -23.97 26.77
CA GLN A 430 -6.29 -24.31 25.93
C GLN A 430 -5.43 -23.06 25.77
N ILE A 431 -4.13 -23.16 26.01
CA ILE A 431 -3.18 -22.07 25.82
C ILE A 431 -2.06 -22.58 24.93
N ILE A 432 -1.79 -21.88 23.83
CA ILE A 432 -0.71 -22.18 22.90
C ILE A 432 0.22 -20.97 22.89
N CYS A 433 1.44 -21.17 23.36
CA CYS A 433 2.49 -20.17 23.39
C CYS A 433 3.47 -20.42 22.24
N TYR A 434 3.68 -19.41 21.40
CA TYR A 434 4.64 -19.45 20.31
C TYR A 434 5.90 -18.65 20.68
N PRO A 435 7.08 -19.29 20.73
CA PRO A 435 8.34 -18.59 20.99
C PRO A 435 8.65 -17.63 19.84
N GLU A 436 9.38 -16.54 20.15
CA GLU A 436 9.85 -15.55 19.18
C GLU A 436 8.74 -14.98 18.25
N THR A 437 7.51 -14.96 18.75
CA THR A 437 6.33 -14.48 18.01
C THR A 437 5.78 -13.24 18.69
N GLY A 438 5.57 -12.18 17.91
CA GLY A 438 5.15 -10.87 18.39
C GLY A 438 3.65 -10.72 18.55
N HIS A 439 3.23 -9.45 18.67
CA HIS A 439 1.83 -9.09 18.90
C HIS A 439 0.92 -9.45 17.71
N CYS A 440 1.30 -9.12 16.48
CA CYS A 440 0.42 -9.23 15.29
C CYS A 440 0.42 -10.64 14.67
N ILE A 441 -0.30 -11.59 15.26
CA ILE A 441 -0.46 -12.95 14.69
C ILE A 441 -1.61 -12.94 13.66
N ASP A 442 -1.29 -12.49 12.45
CA ASP A 442 -2.20 -12.45 11.29
C ASP A 442 -2.44 -13.83 10.63
N PRO A 443 -3.38 -13.95 9.67
CA PRO A 443 -3.54 -15.18 8.88
C PRO A 443 -2.25 -15.63 8.18
N PRO A 444 -2.18 -16.91 7.75
CA PRO A 444 -0.97 -17.49 7.18
C PRO A 444 -0.42 -16.67 6.02
N TYR A 445 0.91 -16.56 5.97
CA TYR A 445 1.69 -15.90 4.91
C TYR A 445 1.59 -14.37 4.84
N PHE A 446 0.88 -13.72 5.77
CA PHE A 446 1.01 -12.28 5.95
C PHE A 446 2.44 -11.96 6.43
N PRO A 447 3.16 -11.01 5.78
CA PRO A 447 4.48 -10.59 6.24
C PRO A 447 4.44 -10.13 7.70
N PRO A 448 5.26 -10.71 8.61
CA PRO A 448 5.25 -10.32 10.02
C PRO A 448 5.54 -8.83 10.23
N SER A 449 4.55 -8.09 10.73
CA SER A 449 4.70 -6.68 11.10
C SER A 449 5.41 -6.57 12.44
N ARG A 450 6.73 -6.32 12.41
CA ARG A 450 7.56 -6.15 13.63
C ARG A 450 7.42 -4.76 14.23
N ALA A 451 7.19 -3.76 13.39
CA ALA A 451 6.94 -2.38 13.80
C ALA A 451 6.07 -1.67 12.77
N SER A 452 5.19 -0.80 13.22
CA SER A 452 4.42 0.10 12.34
C SER A 452 4.02 1.37 13.09
N VAL A 453 3.59 2.39 12.34
CA VAL A 453 2.89 3.52 12.95
C VAL A 453 1.53 3.03 13.47
N HIS A 454 1.30 3.16 14.76
CA HIS A 454 0.06 2.72 15.40
C HIS A 454 -1.07 3.70 15.08
N ALA A 455 -2.11 3.23 14.39
CA ALA A 455 -3.16 4.08 13.81
C ALA A 455 -3.85 5.03 14.81
N VAL A 456 -3.96 4.63 16.09
CA VAL A 456 -4.58 5.47 17.14
C VAL A 456 -3.59 6.44 17.78
N LEU A 457 -2.31 6.05 17.87
CA LEU A 457 -1.30 6.84 18.58
C LEU A 457 -0.56 7.79 17.64
N GLY A 458 -0.50 7.49 16.35
CA GLY A 458 0.32 8.22 15.38
C GLY A 458 1.81 7.97 15.52
N GLU A 459 2.23 7.09 16.43
CA GLU A 459 3.63 6.85 16.80
C GLU A 459 4.14 5.50 16.28
N ALA A 460 5.45 5.39 16.06
CA ALA A 460 6.08 4.14 15.60
C ALA A 460 6.25 3.15 16.77
N VAL A 461 5.55 2.02 16.71
CA VAL A 461 5.46 1.02 17.79
C VAL A 461 6.12 -0.28 17.36
N PHE A 462 6.84 -0.91 18.28
CA PHE A 462 7.42 -2.24 18.13
C PHE A 462 6.48 -3.30 18.69
N TYR A 463 6.19 -4.32 17.88
CA TYR A 463 5.27 -5.41 18.21
C TYR A 463 6.00 -6.72 18.56
N GLY A 464 7.31 -6.79 18.33
CA GLY A 464 8.12 -7.99 18.53
C GLY A 464 7.98 -9.03 17.41
N GLY A 465 8.57 -10.19 17.62
CA GLY A 465 8.58 -11.32 16.70
C GLY A 465 9.82 -11.39 15.81
N GLU A 466 10.32 -12.61 15.59
CA GLU A 466 11.32 -12.92 14.59
C GLU A 466 10.66 -13.49 13.33
N PRO A 467 10.96 -12.97 12.11
CA PRO A 467 10.17 -13.27 10.91
C PRO A 467 9.91 -14.74 10.66
N LYS A 468 10.94 -15.59 10.79
CA LYS A 468 10.83 -17.03 10.53
C LYS A 468 9.96 -17.75 11.56
N ALA A 469 10.11 -17.43 12.84
CA ALA A 469 9.34 -18.05 13.91
C ALA A 469 7.88 -17.57 13.85
N HIS A 470 7.68 -16.26 13.69
CA HIS A 470 6.38 -15.63 13.60
C HIS A 470 5.55 -16.17 12.43
N SER A 471 6.14 -16.31 11.23
CA SER A 471 5.43 -16.87 10.08
C SER A 471 5.00 -18.32 10.30
N LYS A 472 5.79 -19.13 11.01
CA LYS A 472 5.39 -20.50 11.39
C LYS A 472 4.25 -20.49 12.40
N ALA A 473 4.30 -19.60 13.38
CA ALA A 473 3.25 -19.43 14.38
C ALA A 473 1.91 -19.04 13.74
N GLN A 474 1.90 -18.15 12.74
CA GLN A 474 0.68 -17.78 12.00
C GLN A 474 0.03 -18.99 11.31
N VAL A 475 0.84 -19.85 10.68
CA VAL A 475 0.35 -21.08 10.01
C VAL A 475 -0.29 -22.03 11.01
N ASP A 476 0.40 -22.36 12.11
CA ASP A 476 -0.14 -23.27 13.13
C ASP A 476 -1.34 -22.64 13.85
N ALA A 477 -1.26 -21.37 14.27
CA ALA A 477 -2.34 -20.65 14.94
C ALA A 477 -3.64 -20.70 14.12
N TRP A 478 -3.56 -20.47 12.81
CA TRP A 478 -4.72 -20.55 11.93
C TRP A 478 -5.36 -21.95 11.92
N GLN A 479 -4.53 -23.00 11.84
CA GLN A 479 -4.99 -24.37 11.93
C GLN A 479 -5.66 -24.66 13.28
N GLN A 480 -5.05 -24.22 14.39
CA GLN A 480 -5.59 -24.40 15.75
C GLN A 480 -6.94 -23.69 15.93
N ILE A 481 -7.08 -22.46 15.42
CA ILE A 481 -8.33 -21.69 15.42
C ILE A 481 -9.42 -22.47 14.69
N GLN A 482 -9.13 -22.93 13.47
CA GLN A 482 -10.08 -23.70 12.67
C GLN A 482 -10.47 -25.00 13.39
N THR A 483 -9.52 -25.77 13.90
CA THR A 483 -9.77 -27.01 14.63
C THR A 483 -10.65 -26.76 15.86
N PHE A 484 -10.36 -25.71 16.64
CA PHE A 484 -11.14 -25.34 17.81
C PHE A 484 -12.59 -25.00 17.45
N PHE A 485 -12.82 -24.16 16.45
CA PHE A 485 -14.19 -23.82 16.03
C PHE A 485 -14.93 -25.00 15.41
N HIS A 486 -14.27 -25.84 14.60
CA HIS A 486 -14.91 -27.05 14.07
C HIS A 486 -15.36 -28.00 15.19
N LYS A 487 -14.57 -28.11 16.28
CA LYS A 487 -14.89 -28.93 17.44
C LYS A 487 -16.09 -28.39 18.22
N HIS A 488 -16.17 -27.07 18.40
CA HIS A 488 -17.12 -26.47 19.35
C HIS A 488 -18.38 -25.87 18.70
N LEU A 489 -18.39 -25.62 17.39
CA LEU A 489 -19.52 -25.01 16.69
C LEU A 489 -20.37 -26.02 15.86
N ASN A 490 -19.84 -27.18 15.50
CA ASN A 490 -20.51 -28.16 14.61
C ASN A 490 -21.56 -29.07 15.29
N GLY A 491 -22.12 -28.67 16.44
CA GLY A 491 -23.39 -29.23 16.96
C GLY A 491 -23.42 -30.70 17.42
N LYS A 492 -22.31 -31.45 17.44
CA LYS A 492 -22.31 -32.79 18.07
C LYS A 492 -22.23 -32.64 19.59
N LYS A 493 -23.38 -32.80 20.26
CA LYS A 493 -23.42 -33.04 21.72
C LYS A 493 -22.44 -34.16 22.04
N CYS A 494 -21.47 -33.89 22.90
CA CYS A 494 -20.65 -34.92 23.50
C CYS A 494 -21.61 -35.80 24.32
N VAL A 495 -21.91 -37.00 23.78
CA VAL A 495 -22.67 -38.02 24.51
C VAL A 495 -21.79 -38.40 25.69
N LYS A 496 -22.20 -38.01 26.90
CA LYS A 496 -21.63 -38.57 28.12
C LYS A 496 -21.85 -40.08 28.04
N HIS A 497 -20.77 -40.85 27.89
CA HIS A 497 -20.83 -42.27 28.21
C HIS A 497 -21.08 -42.38 29.72
N SER A 498 -22.32 -42.75 30.06
CA SER A 498 -22.67 -43.28 31.37
C SER A 498 -21.79 -44.49 31.63
N LYS A 499 -20.87 -44.39 32.59
CA LYS A 499 -20.24 -45.57 33.18
C LYS A 499 -21.33 -46.30 33.98
N ILE A 500 -21.37 -47.61 33.78
CA ILE A 500 -22.11 -48.62 34.56
C ILE A 500 -21.86 -48.40 36.06
#